data_AF-A0A4Q4ZX22-F1
#
_entry.id   AF-A0A4Q4ZX22-F1
#
_cell.length_a   1.000
_cell.length_b   1.000
_cell.length_c   1.000
_cell.angle_alpha   90.00
_cell.angle_beta   90.00
_cell.angle_gamma   90.00
#
_symmetry.space_group_name_H-M   'P 1'
#
loop_
_entity.id
_entity.type
_entity.pdbx_description
1 polymer ?
#
loop_
_entity_poly.entity_id
_entity_poly.type
_entity_poly.pdbx_seq_one_letter_code
_entity_poly.pdbx_strand_id
1 'polypeptide(L)'
;MAQETASADIFGAHIATTAPAASFPVRKDHPVPRVGIDGLTPIGTNKFYANFFLGEQTSPAYVHPYSLAWARGRGASSSWGIAISHVDANQRVYGQVRPETGAARYYLNPIGIQSLCLSAAELGDETRLTTDNLASHSINVNLHPSSQAQPIITFPVVQGMGFVTARYRAGTPVINTGVFFKLVTKTIKGPKPGVSKYTFRLEDGKVWHLYSYAEQGDDLDLQVVNNGLARSRKPFTGFIQVAKDPGSFESLLDAQSASYPVGVTLSGTISGTQGSYTFDFQKAGDTNTKLLMYALPHHVASFDAETKKAVTEAQLQTTTKGRATAVVADSWTMVEPNIPVAMNFAPWDPQAGPKDLSDEAIRTISPVALKEISQNVDQQANQSSMYFSGKALAKFAQLSYTIHDMLKNSTLAQSGLDSLKAAFIRFSENKQQFPLYYETAWGGLVSSATYVTGNDGADFGNTYYNDHHFHYGYFIYAAAIIGYLDPSWLTEANIDYVNGLVRDIANPSKEDKYFPVFRNFDWYHGHSWAHGLYDTLDGKAGTVPEFF
;
A
#
# COMPACT_ATOMS: atom_id res chain seq x y z
N MET A 1 24.25 -16.30 -29.03
CA MET A 1 23.96 -15.70 -27.71
C MET A 1 22.96 -16.62 -27.03
N ALA A 2 23.33 -17.26 -25.93
CA ALA A 2 22.39 -18.07 -25.18
C ALA A 2 21.28 -17.16 -24.66
N GLN A 3 20.03 -17.51 -24.93
CA GLN A 3 18.87 -16.83 -24.39
C GLN A 3 18.92 -17.06 -22.88
N GLU A 4 19.25 -16.03 -22.09
CA GLU A 4 19.23 -16.13 -20.64
C GLU A 4 17.83 -16.61 -20.21
N THR A 5 17.78 -17.72 -19.48
CA THR A 5 16.53 -18.32 -19.05
C THR A 5 15.92 -17.46 -17.94
N ALA A 6 14.65 -17.08 -18.07
CA ALA A 6 13.92 -16.35 -17.04
C ALA A 6 13.98 -17.07 -15.69
N SER A 7 14.07 -16.31 -14.60
CA SER A 7 14.05 -16.84 -13.24
C SER A 7 12.72 -17.55 -12.93
N ALA A 8 12.72 -18.38 -11.88
CA ALA A 8 11.48 -18.76 -11.22
C ALA A 8 10.75 -17.51 -10.66
N ASP A 9 9.49 -17.68 -10.25
CA ASP A 9 8.69 -16.59 -9.69
C ASP A 9 9.37 -15.99 -8.45
N ILE A 10 9.77 -14.73 -8.54
CA ILE A 10 10.50 -14.01 -7.49
C ILE A 10 9.62 -13.71 -6.27
N PHE A 11 8.30 -13.84 -6.40
CA PHE A 11 7.37 -13.70 -5.29
C PHE A 11 6.94 -15.04 -4.66
N GLY A 12 7.31 -16.16 -5.31
CA GLY A 12 7.11 -17.50 -4.78
C GLY A 12 8.16 -17.91 -3.74
N ALA A 13 9.37 -17.35 -3.82
CA ALA A 13 10.46 -17.67 -2.90
C ALA A 13 10.34 -16.90 -1.57
N HIS A 14 10.42 -17.60 -0.44
CA HIS A 14 10.49 -16.99 0.89
C HIS A 14 11.94 -16.66 1.28
N ILE A 15 12.12 -15.61 2.09
CA ILE A 15 13.43 -15.30 2.70
C ILE A 15 13.76 -16.34 3.77
N ALA A 16 12.82 -16.58 4.69
CA ALA A 16 12.84 -17.66 5.65
C ALA A 16 11.42 -17.91 6.17
N THR A 17 11.15 -19.13 6.62
CA THR A 17 9.88 -19.53 7.28
C THR A 17 10.08 -19.90 8.75
N THR A 18 11.31 -19.77 9.26
CA THR A 18 11.67 -20.00 10.65
C THR A 18 11.07 -18.94 11.57
N ALA A 19 10.90 -19.29 12.84
CA ALA A 19 10.50 -18.33 13.86
C ALA A 19 11.47 -17.14 13.90
N PRO A 20 10.99 -15.93 14.28
CA PRO A 20 11.86 -14.78 14.53
C PRO A 20 12.98 -15.15 15.50
N ALA A 21 14.16 -14.55 15.31
CA ALA A 21 15.35 -14.84 16.11
C ALA A 21 15.04 -14.74 17.60
N ALA A 22 15.58 -15.68 18.39
CA ALA A 22 15.32 -15.76 19.84
C ALA A 22 15.80 -14.51 20.61
N SER A 23 16.65 -13.67 20.01
CA SER A 23 17.05 -12.37 20.55
C SER A 23 15.90 -11.36 20.60
N PHE A 24 14.81 -11.56 19.84
CA PHE A 24 13.60 -10.76 19.91
C PHE A 24 12.62 -11.32 20.95
N PRO A 25 12.49 -10.71 22.14
CA PRO A 25 11.45 -11.10 23.08
C PRO A 25 10.06 -10.98 22.45
N VAL A 26 9.19 -11.93 22.75
CA VAL A 26 7.82 -11.95 22.22
C VAL A 26 6.93 -11.04 23.07
N ARG A 27 6.19 -10.17 22.39
CA ARG A 27 5.14 -9.35 23.00
C ARG A 27 3.78 -9.70 22.41
N LYS A 28 2.77 -9.85 23.26
CA LYS A 28 1.44 -10.34 22.85
C LYS A 28 0.42 -9.24 22.56
N ASP A 29 0.68 -8.04 23.07
CA ASP A 29 -0.18 -6.87 23.00
C ASP A 29 0.47 -5.76 22.18
N HIS A 30 -0.39 -4.91 21.60
CA HIS A 30 0.00 -3.69 20.91
C HIS A 30 -0.89 -2.52 21.39
N PRO A 31 -0.37 -1.27 21.47
CA PRO A 31 -1.15 -0.14 21.98
C PRO A 31 -2.35 0.22 21.08
N VAL A 32 -2.20 0.01 19.76
CA VAL A 32 -3.29 0.20 18.80
C VAL A 32 -4.17 -1.04 18.74
N PRO A 33 -5.47 -0.95 19.07
CA PRO A 33 -6.40 -2.07 19.00
C PRO A 33 -6.74 -2.43 17.55
N ARG A 34 -7.08 -3.69 17.32
CA ARG A 34 -7.70 -4.12 16.06
C ARG A 34 -9.19 -3.80 16.11
N VAL A 35 -9.66 -2.86 15.31
CA VAL A 35 -11.07 -2.50 15.26
C VAL A 35 -11.73 -3.22 14.08
N GLY A 36 -12.71 -4.09 14.34
CA GLY A 36 -13.44 -4.76 13.26
C GLY A 36 -12.58 -5.72 12.42
N ILE A 37 -11.57 -6.36 13.01
CA ILE A 37 -10.84 -7.47 12.37
C ILE A 37 -10.96 -8.69 13.28
N ASP A 38 -11.53 -9.77 12.74
CA ASP A 38 -11.50 -11.09 13.35
C ASP A 38 -10.55 -11.98 12.53
N GLY A 39 -9.48 -12.48 13.14
CA GLY A 39 -8.52 -13.32 12.41
C GLY A 39 -7.14 -13.45 13.03
N LEU A 40 -6.35 -14.34 12.42
CA LEU A 40 -4.98 -14.64 12.81
C LEU A 40 -3.99 -13.62 12.23
N THR A 41 -2.93 -13.35 12.97
CA THR A 41 -1.76 -12.58 12.50
C THR A 41 -0.82 -13.44 11.67
N PRO A 42 0.07 -12.82 10.87
CA PRO A 42 0.36 -11.38 10.75
C PRO A 42 -0.65 -10.59 9.89
N ILE A 43 -0.82 -9.30 10.18
CA ILE A 43 -1.68 -8.35 9.46
C ILE A 43 -0.83 -7.20 8.91
N GLY A 44 -1.03 -6.85 7.64
CA GLY A 44 -0.34 -5.72 7.01
C GLY A 44 -0.77 -4.37 7.60
N THR A 45 0.20 -3.56 8.02
CA THR A 45 -0.01 -2.31 8.76
C THR A 45 0.05 -1.05 7.87
N ASN A 46 0.85 -1.09 6.79
CA ASN A 46 1.08 0.05 5.88
C ASN A 46 0.33 -0.16 4.56
N LYS A 47 -0.95 -0.54 4.66
CA LYS A 47 -1.83 -0.83 3.50
C LYS A 47 -2.84 0.28 3.25
N PHE A 48 -3.22 0.49 1.99
CA PHE A 48 -4.14 1.58 1.56
C PHE A 48 -5.49 1.60 2.29
N TYR A 49 -5.92 0.45 2.82
CA TYR A 49 -7.21 0.25 3.48
C TYR A 49 -7.18 0.36 5.00
N ALA A 50 -6.03 0.65 5.62
CA ALA A 50 -5.87 0.51 7.07
C ALA A 50 -6.89 1.32 7.90
N ASN A 51 -7.36 2.44 7.36
CA ASN A 51 -8.40 3.26 7.98
C ASN A 51 -9.71 2.49 8.26
N PHE A 52 -10.01 1.38 7.57
CA PHE A 52 -11.19 0.58 7.87
C PHE A 52 -11.10 -0.23 9.16
N PHE A 53 -9.92 -0.29 9.80
CA PHE A 53 -9.74 -1.01 11.06
C PHE A 53 -8.94 -0.20 12.10
N LEU A 54 -8.84 1.10 11.90
CA LEU A 54 -8.20 2.05 12.79
C LEU A 54 -9.20 3.10 13.27
N GLY A 55 -8.92 3.68 14.44
CA GLY A 55 -9.68 4.80 14.99
C GLY A 55 -11.19 4.55 14.99
N GLU A 56 -11.93 5.50 14.41
CA GLU A 56 -13.39 5.41 14.31
C GLU A 56 -13.89 4.68 13.05
N GLN A 57 -12.98 4.17 12.21
CA GLN A 57 -13.25 3.56 10.90
C GLN A 57 -13.92 4.50 9.89
N THR A 58 -13.86 5.82 10.10
CA THR A 58 -14.56 6.83 9.27
C THR A 58 -13.66 7.55 8.26
N SER A 59 -12.34 7.47 8.42
CA SER A 59 -11.41 8.06 7.46
C SER A 59 -11.41 7.29 6.13
N PRO A 60 -11.14 7.98 5.01
CA PRO A 60 -11.20 7.36 3.69
C PRO A 60 -10.05 6.39 3.44
N ALA A 61 -10.34 5.31 2.71
CA ALA A 61 -9.35 4.52 1.98
C ALA A 61 -9.30 5.00 0.51
N TYR A 62 -8.09 5.31 0.02
CA TYR A 62 -7.87 5.76 -1.36
C TYR A 62 -7.51 4.57 -2.24
N VAL A 63 -8.52 4.05 -2.94
CA VAL A 63 -8.41 2.84 -3.76
C VAL A 63 -7.99 3.17 -5.20
N HIS A 64 -8.21 4.43 -5.58
CA HIS A 64 -7.99 5.07 -6.89
C HIS A 64 -8.72 4.38 -8.07
N PRO A 65 -9.47 5.14 -8.89
CA PRO A 65 -9.65 6.60 -8.81
C PRO A 65 -10.60 7.03 -7.69
N TYR A 66 -11.33 6.10 -7.08
CA TYR A 66 -12.27 6.37 -6.00
C TYR A 66 -11.61 6.43 -4.62
N SER A 67 -12.27 7.12 -3.69
CA SER A 67 -12.07 6.95 -2.25
C SER A 67 -13.35 6.42 -1.61
N LEU A 68 -13.19 5.57 -0.60
CA LEU A 68 -14.27 4.95 0.15
C LEU A 68 -14.16 5.32 1.63
N ALA A 69 -15.26 5.71 2.27
CA ALA A 69 -15.28 6.01 3.70
C ALA A 69 -16.58 5.49 4.33
N TRP A 70 -16.54 4.94 5.54
CA TRP A 70 -17.77 4.64 6.25
C TRP A 70 -18.41 5.93 6.75
N ALA A 71 -19.62 6.23 6.27
CA ALA A 71 -20.30 7.47 6.61
C ALA A 71 -20.76 7.50 8.07
N ARG A 72 -21.09 6.33 8.66
CA ARG A 72 -21.41 6.15 10.08
C ARG A 72 -22.43 7.18 10.64
N GLY A 73 -23.47 7.48 9.86
CA GLY A 73 -24.51 8.45 10.21
C GLY A 73 -24.05 9.93 10.12
N ARG A 74 -22.85 10.20 9.61
CA ARG A 74 -22.22 11.51 9.51
C ARG A 74 -22.16 12.03 8.06
N GLY A 75 -21.80 13.29 7.93
CA GLY A 75 -21.68 13.97 6.64
C GLY A 75 -23.03 14.31 6.01
N ALA A 76 -23.00 14.87 4.80
CA ALA A 76 -24.17 15.43 4.14
C ALA A 76 -25.26 14.40 3.79
N SER A 77 -24.90 13.12 3.63
CA SER A 77 -25.88 12.05 3.37
C SER A 77 -26.50 11.44 4.63
N SER A 78 -25.88 11.64 5.80
CA SER A 78 -26.19 10.94 7.06
C SER A 78 -26.35 9.42 6.91
N SER A 79 -25.68 8.83 5.91
CA SER A 79 -25.80 7.40 5.60
C SER A 79 -25.05 6.54 6.61
N TRP A 80 -25.52 5.31 6.84
CA TRP A 80 -24.80 4.28 7.59
C TRP A 80 -23.98 3.34 6.70
N GLY A 81 -24.02 3.57 5.38
CA GLY A 81 -23.29 2.81 4.37
C GLY A 81 -21.87 3.30 4.09
N ILE A 82 -21.27 2.75 3.04
CA ILE A 82 -19.98 3.21 2.51
C ILE A 82 -20.22 4.34 1.52
N ALA A 83 -19.67 5.51 1.83
CA ALA A 83 -19.61 6.66 0.95
C ALA A 83 -18.52 6.48 -0.10
N ILE A 84 -18.84 6.89 -1.32
CA ILE A 84 -18.00 6.79 -2.50
C ILE A 84 -17.79 8.20 -3.03
N SER A 85 -16.54 8.55 -3.27
CA SER A 85 -16.15 9.85 -3.81
C SER A 85 -15.17 9.72 -4.96
N HIS A 86 -15.22 10.72 -5.84
CA HIS A 86 -14.22 10.97 -6.86
C HIS A 86 -14.00 12.48 -6.97
N VAL A 87 -12.74 12.91 -7.00
CA VAL A 87 -12.35 14.32 -7.08
C VAL A 87 -11.75 14.61 -8.45
N ASP A 88 -12.31 15.59 -9.15
CA ASP A 88 -11.76 16.10 -10.40
C ASP A 88 -10.65 17.14 -10.16
N ALA A 89 -9.77 17.32 -11.15
CA ALA A 89 -8.61 18.20 -11.03
C ALA A 89 -8.99 19.66 -10.70
N ASN A 90 -10.14 20.14 -11.18
CA ASN A 90 -10.63 21.48 -10.92
C ASN A 90 -11.20 21.69 -9.50
N GLN A 91 -11.35 20.62 -8.72
CA GLN A 91 -11.79 20.69 -7.32
C GLN A 91 -10.61 20.79 -6.34
N ARG A 92 -9.36 20.71 -6.83
CA ARG A 92 -8.17 20.85 -6.01
C ARG A 92 -8.01 22.27 -5.48
N VAL A 93 -7.50 22.37 -4.26
CA VAL A 93 -7.13 23.65 -3.65
C VAL A 93 -5.61 23.72 -3.60
N TYR A 94 -5.04 24.77 -4.20
CA TYR A 94 -3.60 25.01 -4.18
C TYR A 94 -3.23 25.95 -3.04
N GLY A 95 -2.14 25.60 -2.36
CA GLY A 95 -1.58 26.40 -1.28
C GLY A 95 -0.78 27.60 -1.79
N GLN A 96 -0.02 28.20 -0.86
CA GLN A 96 0.88 29.30 -1.17
C GLN A 96 1.85 28.95 -2.30
N VAL A 97 2.05 29.89 -3.23
CA VAL A 97 3.06 29.78 -4.29
C VAL A 97 4.45 30.19 -3.81
N ARG A 98 5.49 29.52 -4.32
CA ARG A 98 6.88 29.93 -4.14
C ARG A 98 7.18 31.15 -5.02
N PRO A 99 7.64 32.29 -4.47
CA PRO A 99 7.95 33.47 -5.27
C PRO A 99 8.99 33.21 -6.36
N GLU A 100 9.91 32.27 -6.13
CA GLU A 100 11.05 32.01 -7.01
C GLU A 100 10.65 31.22 -8.26
N THR A 101 9.65 30.35 -8.16
CA THR A 101 9.26 29.42 -9.24
C THR A 101 7.82 29.61 -9.73
N GLY A 102 6.98 30.32 -8.98
CA GLY A 102 5.54 30.39 -9.22
C GLY A 102 4.78 29.10 -8.90
N ALA A 103 5.46 28.04 -8.44
CA ALA A 103 4.83 26.75 -8.16
C ALA A 103 4.14 26.75 -6.78
N ALA A 104 2.97 26.09 -6.69
CA ALA A 104 2.31 25.86 -5.42
C ALA A 104 3.15 24.94 -4.51
N ARG A 105 3.27 25.29 -3.22
CA ARG A 105 4.01 24.50 -2.23
C ARG A 105 3.33 23.17 -1.89
N TYR A 106 2.00 23.15 -1.98
CA TYR A 106 1.17 21.99 -1.75
C TYR A 106 -0.16 22.16 -2.49
N TYR A 107 -0.90 21.07 -2.64
CA TYR A 107 -2.30 21.09 -3.01
C TYR A 107 -3.06 20.07 -2.16
N LEU A 108 -4.35 20.29 -2.00
CA LEU A 108 -5.26 19.40 -1.28
C LEU A 108 -6.39 18.98 -2.21
N ASN A 109 -6.86 17.75 -2.03
CA ASN A 109 -8.11 17.28 -2.61
C ASN A 109 -9.18 17.39 -1.53
N PRO A 110 -10.40 17.88 -1.83
CA PRO A 110 -11.47 17.95 -0.85
C PRO A 110 -11.83 16.54 -0.34
N ILE A 111 -11.91 16.42 0.98
CA ILE A 111 -12.37 15.22 1.69
C ILE A 111 -13.83 15.36 2.09
N GLY A 112 -14.49 14.23 2.36
CA GLY A 112 -15.87 14.22 2.88
C GLY A 112 -16.98 14.43 1.85
N ILE A 113 -16.64 14.57 0.56
CA ILE A 113 -17.66 14.51 -0.51
C ILE A 113 -18.25 13.11 -0.54
N GLN A 114 -19.57 13.00 -0.40
CA GLN A 114 -20.31 11.75 -0.44
C GLN A 114 -21.11 11.70 -1.75
N SER A 115 -20.45 11.47 -2.89
CA SER A 115 -21.09 11.52 -4.22
C SER A 115 -22.24 10.51 -4.30
N LEU A 116 -21.97 9.26 -3.93
CA LEU A 116 -22.99 8.24 -3.69
C LEU A 116 -22.62 7.46 -2.42
N CYS A 117 -23.61 6.99 -1.66
CA CYS A 117 -23.41 6.05 -0.57
C CYS A 117 -24.23 4.79 -0.83
N LEU A 118 -23.62 3.62 -0.69
CA LEU A 118 -24.31 2.33 -0.77
C LEU A 118 -24.57 1.85 0.67
N SER A 119 -25.84 1.76 1.03
CA SER A 119 -26.33 1.39 2.36
C SER A 119 -27.48 0.38 2.27
N ALA A 120 -28.02 -0.01 3.42
CA ALA A 120 -29.27 -0.76 3.52
C ALA A 120 -30.18 -0.13 4.58
N ALA A 121 -31.49 -0.35 4.48
CA ALA A 121 -32.47 0.23 5.41
C ALA A 121 -32.36 -0.37 6.83
N GLU A 122 -31.73 -1.54 6.94
CA GLU A 122 -31.46 -2.25 8.18
C GLU A 122 -30.24 -1.69 8.94
N LEU A 123 -29.48 -0.77 8.32
CA LEU A 123 -28.31 -0.15 8.95
C LEU A 123 -28.70 1.13 9.71
N GLY A 124 -28.26 1.21 10.97
CA GLY A 124 -28.49 2.34 11.88
C GLY A 124 -27.30 2.59 12.82
N ASP A 125 -27.57 3.18 13.97
CA ASP A 125 -26.61 3.45 15.05
C ASP A 125 -25.91 2.20 15.62
N GLU A 126 -26.58 1.05 15.55
CA GLU A 126 -26.00 -0.24 15.91
C GLU A 126 -25.05 -0.82 14.85
N THR A 127 -24.94 -0.19 13.67
CA THR A 127 -24.12 -0.71 12.57
C THR A 127 -22.68 -0.93 13.01
N ARG A 128 -22.10 -2.04 12.56
CA ARG A 128 -20.69 -2.36 12.77
C ARG A 128 -20.01 -2.62 11.43
N LEU A 129 -18.79 -2.08 11.30
CA LEU A 129 -17.91 -2.36 10.19
C LEU A 129 -16.88 -3.39 10.64
N THR A 130 -16.80 -4.49 9.89
CA THR A 130 -15.71 -5.47 10.02
C THR A 130 -14.98 -5.61 8.69
N THR A 131 -13.81 -6.25 8.72
CA THR A 131 -12.98 -6.49 7.55
C THR A 131 -12.40 -7.90 7.58
N ASP A 132 -12.30 -8.50 6.40
CA ASP A 132 -11.65 -9.79 6.18
C ASP A 132 -10.90 -9.79 4.83
N ASN A 133 -10.25 -10.92 4.49
CA ASN A 133 -9.46 -11.08 3.27
C ASN A 133 -8.41 -9.95 3.07
N LEU A 134 -7.69 -9.64 4.14
CA LEU A 134 -6.68 -8.58 4.22
C LEU A 134 -5.42 -8.94 3.39
N ALA A 135 -5.47 -8.75 2.07
CA ALA A 135 -4.38 -9.03 1.15
C ALA A 135 -3.69 -7.74 0.68
N SER A 136 -2.49 -7.83 0.09
CA SER A 136 -1.71 -6.64 -0.30
C SER A 136 -2.45 -5.64 -1.21
N HIS A 137 -3.35 -6.13 -2.07
CA HIS A 137 -4.08 -5.33 -3.06
C HIS A 137 -5.58 -5.24 -2.81
N SER A 138 -6.10 -5.96 -1.81
CA SER A 138 -7.54 -6.14 -1.63
C SER A 138 -7.95 -6.36 -0.19
N ILE A 139 -9.20 -6.01 0.09
CA ILE A 139 -9.87 -6.20 1.38
C ILE A 139 -11.36 -6.38 1.15
N ASN A 140 -12.03 -7.15 2.01
CA ASN A 140 -13.47 -7.09 2.13
C ASN A 140 -13.85 -6.16 3.27
N VAL A 141 -14.76 -5.23 3.01
CA VAL A 141 -15.39 -4.39 4.04
C VAL A 141 -16.83 -4.85 4.23
N ASN A 142 -17.20 -5.17 5.45
CA ASN A 142 -18.47 -5.79 5.78
C ASN A 142 -19.29 -4.87 6.69
N LEU A 143 -20.55 -4.64 6.35
CA LEU A 143 -21.49 -3.89 7.20
C LEU A 143 -22.52 -4.83 7.81
N HIS A 144 -22.58 -4.81 9.14
CA HIS A 144 -23.51 -5.58 9.95
C HIS A 144 -24.57 -4.64 10.54
N PRO A 145 -25.87 -4.98 10.50
CA PRO A 145 -26.92 -4.20 11.17
C PRO A 145 -26.67 -4.01 12.68
N SER A 146 -26.11 -5.02 13.34
CA SER A 146 -25.74 -5.01 14.76
C SER A 146 -24.55 -5.95 15.02
N SER A 147 -24.00 -5.93 16.23
CA SER A 147 -22.81 -6.73 16.60
C SER A 147 -23.02 -8.25 16.55
N GLN A 148 -24.26 -8.73 16.64
CA GLN A 148 -24.61 -10.15 16.60
C GLN A 148 -25.13 -10.61 15.23
N ALA A 149 -25.38 -9.66 14.32
CA ALA A 149 -25.92 -9.95 13.00
C ALA A 149 -24.82 -10.42 12.04
N GLN A 150 -25.20 -11.26 11.08
CA GLN A 150 -24.36 -11.52 9.92
C GLN A 150 -24.26 -10.27 9.03
N PRO A 151 -23.18 -10.13 8.25
CA PRO A 151 -23.01 -8.94 7.42
C PRO A 151 -24.09 -8.91 6.34
N ILE A 152 -24.79 -7.79 6.20
CA ILE A 152 -25.87 -7.61 5.21
C ILE A 152 -25.34 -7.03 3.89
N ILE A 153 -24.19 -6.33 3.94
CA ILE A 153 -23.43 -5.88 2.77
C ILE A 153 -21.96 -6.28 2.91
N THR A 154 -21.35 -6.79 1.84
CA THR A 154 -19.90 -6.93 1.70
C THR A 154 -19.41 -6.16 0.48
N PHE A 155 -18.37 -5.35 0.66
CA PHE A 155 -17.68 -4.62 -0.40
C PHE A 155 -16.33 -5.28 -0.66
N PRO A 156 -16.16 -6.05 -1.76
CA PRO A 156 -14.85 -6.44 -2.23
C PRO A 156 -14.15 -5.20 -2.80
N VAL A 157 -13.11 -4.75 -2.12
CA VAL A 157 -12.34 -3.56 -2.48
C VAL A 157 -10.99 -4.01 -3.03
N VAL A 158 -10.70 -3.64 -4.28
CA VAL A 158 -9.43 -3.92 -4.96
C VAL A 158 -8.90 -2.63 -5.55
N GLN A 159 -7.60 -2.36 -5.38
CA GLN A 159 -6.96 -1.17 -5.95
C GLN A 159 -7.17 -1.10 -7.46
N GLY A 160 -7.53 0.08 -7.96
CA GLY A 160 -7.83 0.26 -9.38
C GLY A 160 -9.19 -0.27 -9.83
N MET A 161 -10.09 -0.72 -8.96
CA MET A 161 -11.39 -1.22 -9.40
C MET A 161 -12.17 -0.18 -10.22
N GLY A 162 -12.70 -0.58 -11.38
CA GLY A 162 -13.53 0.28 -12.25
C GLY A 162 -14.90 0.61 -11.66
N PHE A 163 -15.43 -0.33 -10.88
CA PHE A 163 -16.72 -0.23 -10.21
C PHE A 163 -16.54 -0.48 -8.71
N VAL A 164 -17.15 0.36 -7.89
CA VAL A 164 -17.35 0.03 -6.47
C VAL A 164 -18.50 -0.97 -6.40
N THR A 165 -18.26 -2.15 -5.82
CA THR A 165 -19.25 -3.23 -5.76
C THR A 165 -19.71 -3.47 -4.32
N ALA A 166 -21.02 -3.62 -4.13
CA ALA A 166 -21.67 -3.97 -2.87
C ALA A 166 -22.50 -5.23 -3.06
N ARG A 167 -22.14 -6.32 -2.37
CA ARG A 167 -22.91 -7.57 -2.35
C ARG A 167 -23.91 -7.55 -1.20
N TYR A 168 -25.19 -7.70 -1.50
CA TYR A 168 -26.29 -7.71 -0.54
C TYR A 168 -26.76 -9.13 -0.25
N ARG A 169 -27.00 -9.43 1.03
CA ARG A 169 -27.60 -10.69 1.50
C ARG A 169 -28.94 -10.40 2.15
N ALA A 170 -30.00 -10.39 1.35
CA ALA A 170 -31.38 -10.08 1.77
C ALA A 170 -31.54 -8.73 2.49
N GLY A 171 -30.69 -7.74 2.18
CA GLY A 171 -30.84 -6.37 2.69
C GLY A 171 -31.72 -5.52 1.79
N THR A 172 -32.21 -4.39 2.26
CA THR A 172 -33.01 -3.45 1.47
C THR A 172 -32.13 -2.28 1.01
N PRO A 173 -31.59 -2.26 -0.23
CA PRO A 173 -30.64 -1.23 -0.66
C PRO A 173 -31.16 0.19 -0.48
N VAL A 174 -30.29 1.05 0.02
CA VAL A 174 -30.49 2.50 0.11
C VAL A 174 -29.30 3.17 -0.57
N ILE A 175 -29.60 4.00 -1.57
CA ILE A 175 -28.62 4.83 -2.26
C ILE A 175 -28.80 6.25 -1.78
N ASN A 176 -27.81 6.78 -1.05
CA ASN A 176 -27.81 8.18 -0.61
C ASN A 176 -26.84 9.01 -1.43
N THR A 177 -26.97 10.32 -1.36
CA THR A 177 -25.97 11.27 -1.85
C THR A 177 -25.91 12.48 -0.94
N GLY A 178 -24.71 13.01 -0.71
CA GLY A 178 -24.48 14.32 -0.08
C GLY A 178 -24.43 15.47 -1.08
N VAL A 179 -24.51 15.19 -2.39
CA VAL A 179 -24.47 16.18 -3.49
C VAL A 179 -25.86 16.47 -4.06
N PHE A 180 -26.84 15.64 -3.72
CA PHE A 180 -28.20 15.61 -4.26
C PHE A 180 -28.33 15.13 -5.70
N PHE A 181 -29.40 14.38 -5.96
CA PHE A 181 -29.86 13.95 -7.27
C PHE A 181 -30.53 15.11 -7.98
N LYS A 182 -30.03 15.41 -9.17
CA LYS A 182 -30.73 16.22 -10.16
C LYS A 182 -31.71 15.39 -10.98
N LEU A 183 -31.30 14.18 -11.36
CA LEU A 183 -32.12 13.24 -12.12
C LEU A 183 -31.70 11.80 -11.83
N VAL A 184 -32.68 10.90 -11.68
CA VAL A 184 -32.47 9.45 -11.62
C VAL A 184 -33.33 8.80 -12.71
N THR A 185 -32.71 7.97 -13.54
CA THR A 185 -33.41 7.26 -14.63
C THR A 185 -33.13 5.76 -14.54
N LYS A 186 -34.16 4.93 -14.73
CA LYS A 186 -34.03 3.47 -14.89
C LYS A 186 -34.08 3.15 -16.37
N THR A 187 -33.15 2.32 -16.85
CA THR A 187 -33.18 1.87 -18.25
C THR A 187 -34.26 0.79 -18.40
N ILE A 188 -35.09 0.89 -19.44
CA ILE A 188 -36.20 -0.05 -19.68
C ILE A 188 -35.66 -1.45 -19.98
N LYS A 189 -34.62 -1.53 -20.82
CA LYS A 189 -33.91 -2.76 -21.14
C LYS A 189 -32.49 -2.66 -20.59
N GLY A 190 -32.13 -3.60 -19.72
CA GLY A 190 -30.78 -3.69 -19.18
C GLY A 190 -29.68 -3.69 -20.26
N PRO A 191 -28.47 -3.20 -19.95
CA PRO A 191 -27.34 -3.21 -20.88
C PRO A 191 -26.90 -4.63 -21.23
N LYS A 192 -27.20 -5.60 -20.35
CA LYS A 192 -26.91 -7.03 -20.51
C LYS A 192 -28.07 -7.86 -19.94
N PRO A 193 -28.20 -9.14 -20.34
CA PRO A 193 -29.12 -10.07 -19.70
C PRO A 193 -28.92 -10.12 -18.17
N GLY A 194 -30.00 -9.99 -17.41
CA GLY A 194 -29.96 -10.02 -15.94
C GLY A 194 -29.37 -8.78 -15.26
N VAL A 195 -29.02 -7.73 -16.01
CA VAL A 195 -28.47 -6.49 -15.45
C VAL A 195 -29.50 -5.37 -15.48
N SER A 196 -29.91 -4.89 -14.32
CA SER A 196 -30.71 -3.66 -14.20
C SER A 196 -29.80 -2.44 -14.08
N LYS A 197 -30.12 -1.36 -14.81
CA LYS A 197 -29.32 -0.12 -14.87
C LYS A 197 -30.10 1.11 -14.43
N TYR A 198 -29.47 1.90 -13.57
CA TYR A 198 -29.88 3.26 -13.21
C TYR A 198 -28.78 4.26 -13.55
N THR A 199 -29.17 5.46 -14.00
CA THR A 199 -28.25 6.58 -14.20
C THR A 199 -28.65 7.72 -13.25
N PHE A 200 -27.70 8.10 -12.40
CA PHE A 200 -27.78 9.19 -11.44
C PHE A 200 -27.02 10.40 -11.98
N ARG A 201 -27.72 11.50 -12.24
CA ARG A 201 -27.11 12.81 -12.49
C ARG A 201 -27.21 13.60 -11.19
N LEU A 202 -26.08 14.03 -10.66
CA LEU A 202 -25.99 14.79 -9.41
C LEU A 202 -26.02 16.31 -9.69
N GLU A 203 -26.27 17.13 -8.68
CA GLU A 203 -26.34 18.60 -8.84
C GLU A 203 -24.99 19.25 -9.18
N ASP A 204 -23.87 18.58 -8.89
CA ASP A 204 -22.53 19.00 -9.34
C ASP A 204 -22.27 18.70 -10.83
N GLY A 205 -23.28 18.21 -11.55
CA GLY A 205 -23.22 17.88 -12.97
C GLY A 205 -22.54 16.54 -13.28
N LYS A 206 -22.10 15.77 -12.27
CA LYS A 206 -21.47 14.46 -12.49
C LYS A 206 -22.51 13.38 -12.71
N VAL A 207 -22.16 12.41 -13.56
CA VAL A 207 -22.99 11.27 -13.91
C VAL A 207 -22.39 10.02 -13.30
N TRP A 208 -23.23 9.24 -12.64
CA TRP A 208 -22.87 7.94 -12.07
C TRP A 208 -23.86 6.90 -12.58
N HIS A 209 -23.34 5.75 -12.99
CA HIS A 209 -24.16 4.61 -13.38
C HIS A 209 -24.15 3.56 -12.28
N LEU A 210 -25.33 3.02 -12.01
CA LEU A 210 -25.54 1.91 -11.10
C LEU A 210 -26.02 0.71 -11.91
N TYR A 211 -25.34 -0.41 -11.74
CA TYR A 211 -25.70 -1.71 -12.30
C TYR A 211 -26.06 -2.64 -11.17
N SER A 212 -27.04 -3.49 -11.37
CA SER A 212 -27.47 -4.48 -10.37
C SER A 212 -27.72 -5.82 -11.02
N TYR A 213 -27.31 -6.88 -10.34
CA TYR A 213 -27.50 -8.25 -10.76
C TYR A 213 -28.12 -9.03 -9.60
N ALA A 214 -29.35 -9.50 -9.77
CA ALA A 214 -30.03 -10.34 -8.80
C ALA A 214 -29.46 -11.76 -8.88
N GLU A 215 -28.90 -12.25 -7.77
CA GLU A 215 -28.51 -13.66 -7.65
C GLU A 215 -29.73 -14.51 -7.25
N GLN A 216 -30.71 -13.90 -6.57
CA GLN A 216 -31.96 -14.53 -6.15
C GLN A 216 -33.11 -13.51 -6.12
N GLY A 217 -34.32 -13.97 -6.45
CA GLY A 217 -35.53 -13.15 -6.35
C GLY A 217 -35.70 -12.15 -7.49
N ASP A 218 -36.38 -11.04 -7.20
CA ASP A 218 -36.68 -9.99 -8.17
C ASP A 218 -35.46 -9.09 -8.43
N ASP A 219 -35.43 -8.48 -9.61
CA ASP A 219 -34.49 -7.40 -9.94
C ASP A 219 -34.61 -6.22 -8.97
N LEU A 220 -33.53 -5.44 -8.85
CA LEU A 220 -33.52 -4.23 -8.05
C LEU A 220 -34.58 -3.24 -8.55
N ASP A 221 -35.43 -2.77 -7.64
CA ASP A 221 -36.42 -1.73 -7.91
C ASP A 221 -36.31 -0.56 -6.94
N LEU A 222 -35.57 0.47 -7.34
CA LEU A 222 -35.38 1.70 -6.58
C LEU A 222 -36.55 2.66 -6.77
N GLN A 223 -37.09 3.14 -5.64
CA GLN A 223 -37.96 4.30 -5.55
C GLN A 223 -37.15 5.51 -5.09
N VAL A 224 -37.16 6.60 -5.88
CA VAL A 224 -36.63 7.90 -5.44
C VAL A 224 -37.58 8.47 -4.40
N VAL A 225 -37.08 8.67 -3.17
CA VAL A 225 -37.87 9.18 -2.04
C VAL A 225 -37.78 10.71 -1.99
N ASN A 226 -36.58 11.25 -2.18
CA ASN A 226 -36.30 12.67 -2.30
C ASN A 226 -35.00 12.88 -3.10
N ASN A 227 -34.52 14.12 -3.17
CA ASN A 227 -33.28 14.45 -3.88
C ASN A 227 -32.00 13.93 -3.20
N GLY A 228 -32.04 13.33 -2.01
CA GLY A 228 -30.87 12.75 -1.34
C GLY A 228 -30.92 11.23 -1.16
N LEU A 229 -32.06 10.59 -1.49
CA LEU A 229 -32.32 9.20 -1.12
C LEU A 229 -33.17 8.47 -2.15
N ALA A 230 -32.66 7.35 -2.64
CA ALA A 230 -33.40 6.33 -3.37
C ALA A 230 -33.33 5.01 -2.60
N ARG A 231 -34.46 4.31 -2.44
CA ARG A 231 -34.57 3.09 -1.65
C ARG A 231 -35.20 1.97 -2.46
N SER A 232 -34.67 0.76 -2.34
CA SER A 232 -35.28 -0.43 -2.91
C SER A 232 -36.65 -0.69 -2.30
N ARG A 233 -37.65 -1.02 -3.11
CA ARG A 233 -39.00 -1.37 -2.64
C ARG A 233 -39.05 -2.71 -1.90
N LYS A 234 -38.06 -3.58 -2.13
CA LYS A 234 -37.97 -4.93 -1.56
C LYS A 234 -36.54 -5.24 -1.11
N PRO A 235 -36.36 -6.24 -0.23
CA PRO A 235 -35.05 -6.84 0.01
C PRO A 235 -34.43 -7.35 -1.30
N PHE A 236 -33.12 -7.29 -1.40
CA PHE A 236 -32.32 -7.64 -2.57
C PHE A 236 -31.21 -8.61 -2.17
N THR A 237 -31.01 -9.65 -2.99
CA THR A 237 -29.93 -10.62 -2.85
C THR A 237 -29.19 -10.72 -4.18
N GLY A 238 -27.95 -10.25 -4.17
CA GLY A 238 -27.17 -10.06 -5.38
C GLY A 238 -26.12 -8.98 -5.17
N PHE A 239 -25.70 -8.31 -6.23
CA PHE A 239 -24.72 -7.23 -6.11
C PHE A 239 -25.10 -5.99 -6.90
N ILE A 240 -24.66 -4.85 -6.38
CA ILE A 240 -24.79 -3.53 -6.98
C ILE A 240 -23.39 -3.00 -7.28
N GLN A 241 -23.20 -2.49 -8.48
CA GLN A 241 -21.96 -1.84 -8.92
C GLN A 241 -22.24 -0.39 -9.24
N VAL A 242 -21.38 0.52 -8.80
CA VAL A 242 -21.45 1.93 -9.20
C VAL A 242 -20.13 2.41 -9.78
N ALA A 243 -20.22 3.22 -10.83
CA ALA A 243 -19.09 3.87 -11.45
C ALA A 243 -19.45 5.30 -11.86
N LYS A 244 -18.50 6.21 -11.71
CA LYS A 244 -18.59 7.55 -12.29
C LYS A 244 -18.36 7.44 -13.79
N ASP A 245 -19.18 8.09 -14.61
CA ASP A 245 -18.93 8.23 -16.04
C ASP A 245 -17.74 9.21 -16.24
N PRO A 246 -16.63 8.77 -16.84
CA PRO A 246 -15.50 9.63 -17.20
C PRO A 246 -15.84 10.69 -18.25
N GLY A 247 -17.02 10.61 -18.86
CA GLY A 247 -17.57 11.54 -19.83
C GLY A 247 -17.82 10.85 -21.18
N SER A 248 -19.06 10.46 -21.44
CA SER A 248 -19.47 9.77 -22.68
C SER A 248 -18.91 8.35 -22.84
N PHE A 249 -18.52 7.69 -21.74
CA PHE A 249 -18.05 6.30 -21.75
C PHE A 249 -19.09 5.32 -21.19
N GLU A 250 -20.36 5.71 -21.20
CA GLU A 250 -21.49 4.89 -20.75
C GLU A 250 -21.50 3.49 -21.40
N SER A 251 -21.27 3.39 -22.72
CA SER A 251 -21.26 2.10 -23.42
C SER A 251 -20.10 1.17 -22.99
N LEU A 252 -18.94 1.75 -22.62
CA LEU A 252 -17.83 0.97 -22.07
C LEU A 252 -18.21 0.43 -20.68
N LEU A 253 -18.81 1.27 -19.83
CA LEU A 253 -19.26 0.85 -18.50
C LEU A 253 -20.38 -0.21 -18.60
N ASP A 254 -21.32 -0.05 -19.53
CA ASP A 254 -22.36 -1.03 -19.83
C ASP A 254 -21.76 -2.40 -20.19
N ALA A 255 -20.80 -2.40 -21.13
CA ALA A 255 -20.16 -3.61 -21.64
C ALA A 255 -19.27 -4.32 -20.59
N GLN A 256 -18.76 -3.60 -19.59
CA GLN A 256 -17.89 -4.15 -18.54
C GLN A 256 -18.60 -4.35 -17.18
N SER A 257 -19.88 -3.98 -17.07
CA SER A 257 -20.71 -4.29 -15.90
C SER A 257 -20.91 -5.79 -15.72
N ALA A 258 -21.39 -6.18 -14.53
CA ALA A 258 -21.65 -7.53 -14.03
C ALA A 258 -20.41 -8.36 -13.62
N SER A 259 -19.19 -7.88 -13.86
CA SER A 259 -17.95 -8.50 -13.36
C SER A 259 -17.23 -7.56 -12.40
N TYR A 260 -16.60 -8.08 -11.35
CA TYR A 260 -15.83 -7.27 -10.39
C TYR A 260 -14.62 -8.01 -9.82
N PRO A 261 -13.53 -7.29 -9.51
CA PRO A 261 -12.35 -7.87 -8.89
C PRO A 261 -12.62 -8.21 -7.41
N VAL A 262 -11.98 -9.26 -6.92
CA VAL A 262 -12.01 -9.69 -5.51
C VAL A 262 -10.61 -9.88 -4.91
N GLY A 263 -9.57 -9.85 -5.74
CA GLY A 263 -8.19 -10.01 -5.31
C GLY A 263 -7.21 -9.91 -6.48
N VAL A 264 -5.91 -9.99 -6.15
CA VAL A 264 -4.81 -10.00 -7.11
C VAL A 264 -3.81 -11.08 -6.72
N THR A 265 -3.48 -11.96 -7.66
CA THR A 265 -2.29 -12.80 -7.58
C THR A 265 -1.14 -12.05 -8.25
N LEU A 266 -0.05 -11.84 -7.51
CA LEU A 266 1.16 -11.20 -8.01
C LEU A 266 2.19 -12.29 -8.37
N SER A 267 2.80 -12.18 -9.54
CA SER A 267 3.93 -13.02 -9.97
C SER A 267 4.98 -12.16 -10.68
N GLY A 268 6.24 -12.59 -10.71
CA GLY A 268 7.29 -11.84 -11.39
C GLY A 268 8.53 -12.64 -11.72
N THR A 269 9.24 -12.23 -12.76
CA THR A 269 10.44 -12.91 -13.26
C THR A 269 11.50 -11.90 -13.62
N ILE A 270 12.76 -12.31 -13.55
CA ILE A 270 13.92 -11.52 -14.00
C ILE A 270 14.64 -12.31 -15.10
N SER A 271 15.05 -11.63 -16.16
CA SER A 271 15.89 -12.14 -17.24
C SER A 271 16.91 -11.08 -17.62
N GLY A 272 18.17 -11.26 -17.23
CA GLY A 272 19.20 -10.24 -17.37
C GLY A 272 18.82 -8.94 -16.65
N THR A 273 18.77 -7.83 -17.38
CA THR A 273 18.34 -6.52 -16.86
C THR A 273 16.83 -6.31 -16.88
N GLN A 274 16.07 -7.21 -17.50
CA GLN A 274 14.63 -7.07 -17.63
C GLN A 274 13.93 -7.75 -16.47
N GLY A 275 13.12 -6.99 -15.73
CA GLY A 275 12.12 -7.54 -14.83
C GLY A 275 10.73 -7.49 -15.46
N SER A 276 9.91 -8.47 -15.11
CA SER A 276 8.50 -8.51 -15.46
C SER A 276 7.71 -8.84 -14.21
N TYR A 277 6.57 -8.17 -14.01
CA TYR A 277 5.62 -8.52 -12.95
C TYR A 277 4.19 -8.46 -13.49
N THR A 278 3.36 -9.38 -13.01
CA THR A 278 2.00 -9.56 -13.51
C THR A 278 1.01 -9.47 -12.37
N PHE A 279 -0.03 -8.65 -12.57
CA PHE A 279 -1.26 -8.70 -11.78
C PHE A 279 -2.23 -9.63 -12.48
N ASP A 280 -2.56 -10.75 -11.85
CA ASP A 280 -3.64 -11.62 -12.28
C ASP A 280 -4.86 -11.37 -11.37
N PHE A 281 -5.89 -10.74 -11.94
CA PHE A 281 -7.06 -10.29 -11.19
C PHE A 281 -8.02 -11.44 -10.95
N GLN A 282 -8.21 -11.78 -9.69
CA GLN A 282 -9.28 -12.70 -9.28
C GLN A 282 -10.61 -11.96 -9.37
N LYS A 283 -11.63 -12.59 -9.96
CA LYS A 283 -12.93 -11.94 -10.22
C LYS A 283 -14.13 -12.79 -9.84
N ALA A 284 -15.26 -12.11 -9.62
CA ALA A 284 -16.57 -12.70 -9.37
C ALA A 284 -17.67 -11.98 -10.17
N GLY A 285 -18.90 -12.49 -10.12
CA GLY A 285 -20.01 -12.07 -10.97
C GLY A 285 -20.03 -12.84 -12.30
N ASP A 286 -20.25 -12.15 -13.42
CA ASP A 286 -20.12 -12.72 -14.76
C ASP A 286 -18.63 -12.89 -15.12
N THR A 287 -18.17 -14.13 -15.07
CA THR A 287 -16.78 -14.49 -15.35
C THR A 287 -16.42 -14.44 -16.84
N ASN A 288 -17.41 -14.36 -17.74
CA ASN A 288 -17.16 -14.20 -19.18
C ASN A 288 -16.86 -12.75 -19.57
N THR A 289 -17.30 -11.79 -18.75
CA THR A 289 -16.99 -10.38 -18.93
C THR A 289 -15.58 -10.09 -18.38
N LYS A 290 -14.73 -9.45 -19.19
CA LYS A 290 -13.42 -8.94 -18.75
C LYS A 290 -13.61 -7.79 -17.77
N LEU A 291 -12.75 -7.70 -16.76
CA LEU A 291 -12.75 -6.59 -15.82
C LEU A 291 -12.41 -5.25 -16.49
N LEU A 292 -13.01 -4.17 -15.99
CA LEU A 292 -12.54 -2.80 -16.19
C LEU A 292 -11.78 -2.38 -14.94
N MET A 293 -10.48 -2.15 -15.10
CA MET A 293 -9.57 -1.76 -14.03
C MET A 293 -8.85 -0.46 -14.44
N TYR A 294 -8.66 0.47 -13.52
CA TYR A 294 -7.95 1.72 -13.74
C TYR A 294 -6.47 1.56 -13.43
N ALA A 295 -5.62 1.75 -14.44
CA ALA A 295 -4.18 1.70 -14.33
C ALA A 295 -3.60 3.09 -14.04
N LEU A 296 -2.68 3.20 -13.08
CA LEU A 296 -1.91 4.43 -12.85
C LEU A 296 -0.95 4.71 -14.02
N PRO A 297 -0.49 5.97 -14.21
CA PRO A 297 0.40 6.32 -15.32
C PRO A 297 1.65 5.43 -15.44
N HIS A 298 2.25 5.03 -14.32
CA HIS A 298 3.45 4.19 -14.34
C HIS A 298 3.15 2.76 -14.84
N HIS A 299 1.98 2.19 -14.53
CA HIS A 299 1.55 0.91 -15.12
C HIS A 299 1.42 1.02 -16.64
N VAL A 300 0.74 2.06 -17.13
CA VAL A 300 0.56 2.26 -18.58
C VAL A 300 1.90 2.44 -19.30
N ALA A 301 2.87 3.08 -18.65
CA ALA A 301 4.21 3.26 -19.17
C ALA A 301 5.02 1.94 -19.23
N SER A 302 4.76 1.00 -18.33
CA SER A 302 5.48 -0.28 -18.24
C SER A 302 4.74 -1.46 -18.87
N PHE A 303 3.49 -1.33 -19.30
CA PHE A 303 2.75 -2.44 -19.92
C PHE A 303 3.49 -3.10 -21.07
N ASP A 304 3.44 -4.43 -21.08
CA ASP A 304 3.87 -5.22 -22.21
C ASP A 304 2.96 -4.99 -23.45
N ALA A 305 3.36 -5.57 -24.58
CA ALA A 305 2.65 -5.36 -25.85
C ALA A 305 1.22 -5.90 -25.83
N GLU A 306 0.93 -6.99 -25.10
CA GLU A 306 -0.42 -7.57 -25.03
C GLU A 306 -1.33 -6.75 -24.12
N THR A 307 -0.88 -6.39 -22.92
CA THR A 307 -1.65 -5.57 -21.96
C THR A 307 -1.98 -4.21 -22.57
N LYS A 308 -1.06 -3.62 -23.32
CA LYS A 308 -1.26 -2.31 -23.97
C LYS A 308 -2.43 -2.29 -24.97
N LYS A 309 -2.78 -3.43 -25.58
CA LYS A 309 -3.95 -3.54 -26.48
C LYS A 309 -5.29 -3.39 -25.76
N ALA A 310 -5.31 -3.62 -24.44
CA ALA A 310 -6.52 -3.52 -23.61
C ALA A 310 -6.76 -2.12 -23.04
N VAL A 311 -5.84 -1.17 -23.25
CA VAL A 311 -5.96 0.22 -22.77
C VAL A 311 -7.04 0.96 -23.55
N THR A 312 -7.88 1.70 -22.84
CA THR A 312 -8.95 2.53 -23.43
C THR A 312 -8.63 4.02 -23.30
N GLU A 313 -9.48 4.88 -23.88
CA GLU A 313 -9.37 6.34 -23.72
C GLU A 313 -10.04 6.86 -22.43
N ALA A 314 -10.80 6.02 -21.73
CA ALA A 314 -11.53 6.43 -20.53
C ALA A 314 -10.56 6.68 -19.37
N GLN A 315 -10.64 7.87 -18.76
CA GLN A 315 -9.72 8.29 -17.72
C GLN A 315 -10.41 9.03 -16.58
N LEU A 316 -10.02 8.73 -15.35
CA LEU A 316 -10.43 9.46 -14.16
C LEU A 316 -9.22 10.03 -13.42
N GLN A 317 -9.39 11.22 -12.85
CA GLN A 317 -8.36 11.85 -12.03
C GLN A 317 -8.13 11.04 -10.75
N THR A 318 -6.89 10.73 -10.41
CA THR A 318 -6.55 10.26 -9.05
C THR A 318 -6.24 11.46 -8.15
N THR A 319 -6.27 11.26 -6.83
CA THR A 319 -5.96 12.34 -5.88
C THR A 319 -4.52 12.83 -6.04
N THR A 320 -3.54 11.93 -6.21
CA THR A 320 -2.10 12.28 -6.20
C THR A 320 -1.23 11.63 -7.28
N LYS A 321 -1.78 10.76 -8.15
CA LYS A 321 -1.03 9.94 -9.12
C LYS A 321 -1.34 10.25 -10.58
N GLY A 322 -1.79 11.46 -10.89
CA GLY A 322 -2.18 11.83 -12.26
C GLY A 322 -3.52 11.20 -12.69
N ARG A 323 -3.75 11.05 -13.99
CA ARG A 323 -5.00 10.44 -14.51
C ARG A 323 -4.81 8.93 -14.60
N ALA A 324 -5.68 8.17 -13.95
CA ALA A 324 -5.73 6.72 -14.13
C ALA A 324 -6.52 6.39 -15.40
N THR A 325 -6.07 5.38 -16.15
CA THR A 325 -6.63 5.00 -17.45
C THR A 325 -7.32 3.65 -17.34
N ALA A 326 -8.54 3.53 -17.83
CA ALA A 326 -9.27 2.27 -17.81
C ALA A 326 -8.68 1.27 -18.80
N VAL A 327 -8.51 0.03 -18.35
CA VAL A 327 -7.97 -1.11 -19.08
C VAL A 327 -8.96 -2.26 -18.96
N VAL A 328 -9.30 -2.89 -20.09
CA VAL A 328 -10.27 -4.00 -20.16
C VAL A 328 -9.54 -5.34 -20.26
N ALA A 329 -9.10 -5.87 -19.12
CA ALA A 329 -8.34 -7.11 -19.05
C ALA A 329 -8.48 -7.77 -17.66
N ASP A 330 -8.32 -9.09 -17.62
CA ASP A 330 -8.28 -9.87 -16.38
C ASP A 330 -6.85 -10.04 -15.84
N SER A 331 -5.84 -9.62 -16.60
CA SER A 331 -4.45 -9.60 -16.16
C SER A 331 -3.68 -8.47 -16.83
N TRP A 332 -2.71 -7.90 -16.09
CA TRP A 332 -1.76 -6.91 -16.58
C TRP A 332 -0.34 -7.39 -16.37
N THR A 333 0.49 -7.30 -17.41
CA THR A 333 1.92 -7.52 -17.31
C THR A 333 2.68 -6.21 -17.52
N MET A 334 3.53 -5.90 -16.56
CA MET A 334 4.41 -4.74 -16.55
C MET A 334 5.85 -5.23 -16.76
N VAL A 335 6.62 -4.47 -17.54
CA VAL A 335 7.99 -4.78 -17.96
C VAL A 335 8.90 -3.59 -17.62
N GLU A 336 9.92 -3.87 -16.81
CA GLU A 336 10.99 -2.93 -16.46
C GLU A 336 12.27 -3.37 -17.17
N PRO A 337 12.64 -2.78 -18.32
CA PRO A 337 13.69 -3.33 -19.20
C PRO A 337 15.12 -3.14 -18.67
N ASN A 338 15.32 -2.18 -17.77
CA ASN A 338 16.64 -1.69 -17.37
C ASN A 338 16.81 -1.66 -15.84
N ILE A 339 16.56 -2.78 -15.17
CA ILE A 339 16.85 -2.92 -13.73
C ILE A 339 18.37 -2.83 -13.52
N PRO A 340 18.85 -2.06 -12.51
CA PRO A 340 20.26 -1.79 -12.32
C PRO A 340 21.01 -2.98 -11.68
N VAL A 341 21.09 -4.12 -12.37
CA VAL A 341 21.73 -5.35 -11.88
C VAL A 341 23.24 -5.23 -11.64
N ALA A 342 23.87 -4.20 -12.19
CA ALA A 342 25.29 -3.89 -11.98
C ALA A 342 25.55 -2.93 -10.81
N MET A 343 24.50 -2.43 -10.13
CA MET A 343 24.66 -1.56 -8.98
C MET A 343 25.20 -2.37 -7.79
N ASN A 344 26.26 -1.86 -7.18
CA ASN A 344 26.89 -2.42 -5.98
C ASN A 344 27.14 -1.27 -4.97
N PHE A 345 28.04 -1.45 -4.00
CA PHE A 345 28.34 -0.42 -3.01
C PHE A 345 29.18 0.76 -3.54
N ALA A 346 29.77 0.65 -4.73
CA ALA A 346 30.55 1.71 -5.36
C ALA A 346 29.63 2.81 -5.91
N PRO A 347 30.13 4.05 -6.09
CA PRO A 347 29.43 5.04 -6.90
C PRO A 347 29.04 4.45 -8.25
N TRP A 348 27.79 4.63 -8.65
CA TRP A 348 27.23 3.99 -9.84
C TRP A 348 26.52 5.01 -10.72
N ASP A 349 26.80 4.93 -12.02
CA ASP A 349 26.16 5.73 -13.05
C ASP A 349 25.16 4.88 -13.87
N PRO A 350 23.93 5.35 -14.12
CA PRO A 350 22.93 4.60 -14.88
C PRO A 350 23.32 4.17 -16.29
N GLN A 351 24.26 4.86 -16.92
CA GLN A 351 24.72 4.55 -18.28
C GLN A 351 26.07 3.84 -18.27
N ALA A 352 26.97 4.29 -17.41
CA ALA A 352 28.37 3.85 -17.42
C ALA A 352 28.71 2.85 -16.31
N GLY A 353 27.77 2.51 -15.43
CA GLY A 353 27.94 1.51 -14.38
C GLY A 353 28.79 2.00 -13.20
N PRO A 354 29.36 1.06 -12.42
CA PRO A 354 30.24 1.38 -11.29
C PRO A 354 31.42 2.28 -11.71
N LYS A 355 31.82 3.19 -10.82
CA LYS A 355 32.89 4.16 -11.02
C LYS A 355 33.99 4.00 -9.98
N ASP A 356 35.23 3.99 -10.45
CA ASP A 356 36.42 4.11 -9.62
C ASP A 356 36.79 5.58 -9.36
N LEU A 357 37.64 5.79 -8.35
CA LEU A 357 38.20 7.10 -8.02
C LEU A 357 39.53 7.33 -8.75
N SER A 358 39.80 8.58 -9.14
CA SER A 358 41.12 8.97 -9.63
C SER A 358 42.14 9.02 -8.48
N ASP A 359 43.43 8.89 -8.79
CA ASP A 359 44.50 9.03 -7.79
C ASP A 359 44.46 10.38 -7.05
N GLU A 360 44.03 11.44 -7.74
CA GLU A 360 43.87 12.77 -7.13
C GLU A 360 42.71 12.82 -6.15
N ALA A 361 41.58 12.18 -6.49
CA ALA A 361 40.45 12.04 -5.57
C ALA A 361 40.87 11.22 -4.35
N ILE A 362 41.56 10.09 -4.54
CA ILE A 362 42.09 9.24 -3.46
C ILE A 362 43.00 10.06 -2.53
N ARG A 363 43.97 10.81 -3.08
CA ARG A 363 44.86 11.68 -2.29
C ARG A 363 44.08 12.74 -1.51
N THR A 364 43.06 13.33 -2.12
CA THR A 364 42.25 14.39 -1.50
C THR A 364 41.40 13.87 -0.35
N ILE A 365 40.75 12.71 -0.51
CA ILE A 365 39.78 12.23 0.48
C ILE A 365 40.40 11.33 1.55
N SER A 366 41.58 10.75 1.33
CA SER A 366 42.23 9.86 2.31
C SER A 366 42.43 10.49 3.70
N PRO A 367 42.90 11.76 3.84
CA PRO A 367 43.01 12.39 5.15
C PRO A 367 41.68 12.59 5.86
N VAL A 368 40.61 12.87 5.09
CA VAL A 368 39.25 13.02 5.62
C VAL A 368 38.72 11.66 6.07
N ALA A 369 38.92 10.61 5.27
CA ALA A 369 38.50 9.26 5.61
C ALA A 369 39.17 8.76 6.90
N LEU A 370 40.48 9.03 7.08
CA LEU A 370 41.19 8.76 8.34
C LEU A 370 40.56 9.48 9.53
N LYS A 371 40.22 10.76 9.37
CA LYS A 371 39.57 11.55 10.43
C LYS A 371 38.16 11.02 10.77
N GLU A 372 37.37 10.70 9.76
CA GLU A 372 35.98 10.24 9.93
C GLU A 372 35.93 8.83 10.53
N ILE A 373 36.77 7.89 10.06
CA ILE A 373 36.79 6.51 10.58
C ILE A 373 37.33 6.41 12.01
N SER A 374 38.13 7.39 12.45
CA SER A 374 38.67 7.46 13.83
C SER A 374 37.66 7.97 14.86
N GLN A 375 36.45 8.35 14.45
CA GLN A 375 35.39 8.77 15.37
C GLN A 375 34.87 7.59 16.20
N ASN A 376 34.31 7.86 17.37
CA ASN A 376 33.75 6.82 18.23
C ASN A 376 32.42 6.28 17.65
N VAL A 377 32.51 5.12 16.99
CA VAL A 377 31.37 4.42 16.39
C VAL A 377 30.31 4.08 17.44
N ASP A 378 30.75 3.55 18.59
CA ASP A 378 29.84 3.10 19.65
C ASP A 378 29.00 4.23 20.21
N GLN A 379 29.64 5.37 20.51
CA GLN A 379 28.96 6.57 21.01
C GLN A 379 27.92 7.08 20.02
N GLN A 380 28.23 7.08 18.72
CA GLN A 380 27.31 7.57 17.70
C GLN A 380 26.15 6.59 17.46
N ALA A 381 26.41 5.30 17.51
CA ALA A 381 25.41 4.26 17.28
C ALA A 381 24.55 3.95 18.53
N ASN A 382 24.97 4.31 19.74
CA ASN A 382 24.22 4.05 20.97
C ASN A 382 23.17 5.12 21.26
N GLN A 383 22.16 5.25 20.39
CA GLN A 383 21.07 6.22 20.53
C GLN A 383 19.78 5.55 21.08
N SER A 384 18.86 6.37 21.56
CA SER A 384 17.51 5.97 21.98
C SER A 384 16.52 5.83 20.81
N SER A 385 17.02 5.48 19.63
CA SER A 385 16.26 5.42 18.37
C SER A 385 16.91 4.45 17.39
N MET A 386 16.11 3.57 16.78
CA MET A 386 16.60 2.72 15.69
C MET A 386 17.01 3.57 14.49
N TYR A 387 16.29 4.65 14.18
CA TYR A 387 16.63 5.55 13.08
C TYR A 387 18.03 6.16 13.23
N PHE A 388 18.30 6.87 14.32
CA PHE A 388 19.59 7.55 14.50
C PHE A 388 20.74 6.57 14.67
N SER A 389 20.53 5.47 15.39
CA SER A 389 21.52 4.40 15.53
C SER A 389 21.87 3.77 14.18
N GLY A 390 20.85 3.46 13.38
CA GLY A 390 21.01 2.91 12.04
C GLY A 390 21.79 3.85 11.13
N LYS A 391 21.46 5.16 11.12
CA LYS A 391 22.21 6.17 10.35
C LYS A 391 23.71 6.18 10.69
N ALA A 392 24.05 6.09 11.98
CA ALA A 392 25.44 6.01 12.41
C ALA A 392 26.12 4.73 11.89
N LEU A 393 25.49 3.56 12.06
CA LEU A 393 26.03 2.29 11.57
C LEU A 393 26.24 2.31 10.05
N ALA A 394 25.25 2.79 9.28
CA ALA A 394 25.33 2.91 7.83
C ALA A 394 26.45 3.87 7.38
N LYS A 395 26.64 5.00 8.08
CA LYS A 395 27.77 5.92 7.84
C LYS A 395 29.10 5.19 7.96
N PHE A 396 29.33 4.48 9.07
CA PHE A 396 30.61 3.79 9.31
C PHE A 396 30.81 2.57 8.41
N ALA A 397 29.72 1.90 8.01
CA ALA A 397 29.75 0.86 6.99
C ALA A 397 30.22 1.41 5.64
N GLN A 398 29.58 2.48 5.12
CA GLN A 398 30.00 3.12 3.87
C GLN A 398 31.43 3.67 3.94
N LEU A 399 31.87 4.20 5.09
CA LEU A 399 33.27 4.62 5.29
C LEU A 399 34.22 3.43 5.21
N SER A 400 33.92 2.32 5.87
CA SER A 400 34.75 1.10 5.84
C SER A 400 34.88 0.55 4.43
N TYR A 401 33.76 0.47 3.69
CA TYR A 401 33.76 0.08 2.28
C TYR A 401 34.57 1.05 1.42
N THR A 402 34.34 2.36 1.55
CA THR A 402 35.07 3.37 0.77
C THR A 402 36.59 3.28 1.01
N ILE A 403 37.02 3.12 2.26
CA ILE A 403 38.44 3.00 2.60
C ILE A 403 39.04 1.71 2.04
N HIS A 404 38.31 0.59 2.13
CA HIS A 404 38.76 -0.70 1.63
C HIS A 404 38.82 -0.73 0.09
N ASP A 405 37.68 -0.54 -0.57
CA ASP A 405 37.52 -0.77 -2.01
C ASP A 405 37.92 0.45 -2.83
N MET A 406 37.63 1.67 -2.38
CA MET A 406 37.86 2.87 -3.19
C MET A 406 39.23 3.51 -2.93
N LEU A 407 39.70 3.50 -1.68
CA LEU A 407 41.03 4.03 -1.31
C LEU A 407 42.14 2.97 -1.28
N LYS A 408 41.79 1.70 -1.45
CA LYS A 408 42.73 0.57 -1.43
C LYS A 408 43.55 0.49 -0.14
N ASN A 409 42.97 0.88 1.00
CA ASN A 409 43.62 0.87 2.31
C ASN A 409 42.94 -0.13 3.25
N SER A 410 43.19 -1.42 3.01
CA SER A 410 42.55 -2.51 3.77
C SER A 410 42.89 -2.47 5.27
N THR A 411 44.11 -2.09 5.65
CA THR A 411 44.51 -1.99 7.07
C THR A 411 43.68 -0.95 7.83
N LEU A 412 43.52 0.25 7.27
CA LEU A 412 42.70 1.29 7.89
C LEU A 412 41.22 0.88 7.92
N ALA A 413 40.72 0.29 6.83
CA ALA A 413 39.35 -0.20 6.78
C ALA A 413 39.07 -1.26 7.84
N GLN A 414 40.01 -2.18 8.10
CA GLN A 414 39.87 -3.21 9.12
C GLN A 414 39.65 -2.61 10.52
N SER A 415 40.40 -1.56 10.88
CA SER A 415 40.23 -0.90 12.18
C SER A 415 38.83 -0.28 12.37
N GLY A 416 38.27 0.29 11.29
CA GLY A 416 36.91 0.81 11.25
C GLY A 416 35.86 -0.30 11.30
N LEU A 417 36.09 -1.37 10.55
CA LEU A 417 35.21 -2.54 10.48
C LEU A 417 35.10 -3.24 11.84
N ASP A 418 36.20 -3.38 12.59
CA ASP A 418 36.17 -3.98 13.92
C ASP A 418 35.34 -3.15 14.90
N SER A 419 35.48 -1.81 14.84
CA SER A 419 34.67 -0.89 15.65
C SER A 419 33.18 -0.94 15.26
N LEU A 420 32.89 -1.05 13.96
CA LEU A 420 31.54 -1.21 13.43
C LEU A 420 30.90 -2.52 13.90
N LYS A 421 31.61 -3.65 13.82
CA LYS A 421 31.11 -4.95 14.31
C LYS A 421 30.83 -4.91 15.80
N ALA A 422 31.74 -4.32 16.59
CA ALA A 422 31.56 -4.17 18.03
C ALA A 422 30.29 -3.35 18.36
N ALA A 423 30.05 -2.25 17.63
CA ALA A 423 28.83 -1.45 17.80
C ALA A 423 27.57 -2.20 17.32
N PHE A 424 27.66 -2.98 16.24
CA PHE A 424 26.55 -3.74 15.68
C PHE A 424 26.11 -4.90 16.60
N ILE A 425 27.03 -5.53 17.34
CA ILE A 425 26.71 -6.61 18.29
C ILE A 425 25.64 -6.19 19.30
N ARG A 426 25.63 -4.91 19.74
CA ARG A 426 24.55 -4.37 20.58
C ARG A 426 23.17 -4.66 19.99
N PHE A 427 23.01 -4.55 18.68
CA PHE A 427 21.74 -4.71 18.00
C PHE A 427 21.43 -6.16 17.68
N SER A 428 22.41 -6.95 17.20
CA SER A 428 22.18 -8.38 16.93
C SER A 428 21.90 -9.19 18.21
N GLU A 429 22.43 -8.75 19.36
CA GLU A 429 22.07 -9.27 20.69
C GLU A 429 20.83 -8.58 21.31
N ASN A 430 20.25 -7.59 20.62
CA ASN A 430 19.05 -6.84 21.00
C ASN A 430 19.16 -6.13 22.37
N LYS A 431 20.31 -5.51 22.63
CA LYS A 431 20.70 -4.79 23.87
C LYS A 431 20.77 -3.27 23.71
N GLN A 432 20.29 -2.71 22.61
CA GLN A 432 20.16 -1.26 22.44
C GLN A 432 19.18 -0.67 23.46
N GLN A 433 19.21 0.66 23.64
CA GLN A 433 18.43 1.34 24.69
C GLN A 433 16.93 0.99 24.65
N PHE A 434 16.38 0.82 23.44
CA PHE A 434 15.06 0.26 23.22
C PHE A 434 15.16 -1.00 22.35
N PRO A 435 15.24 -2.20 22.97
CA PRO A 435 15.22 -3.47 22.27
C PRO A 435 13.99 -3.62 21.37
N LEU A 436 14.10 -4.41 20.29
CA LEU A 436 12.97 -4.79 19.45
C LEU A 436 12.19 -5.94 20.09
N TYR A 437 10.88 -5.86 20.08
CA TYR A 437 9.99 -7.00 20.34
C TYR A 437 9.55 -7.63 19.03
N TYR A 438 9.39 -8.95 19.01
CA TYR A 438 8.48 -9.57 18.06
C TYR A 438 7.06 -9.51 18.63
N GLU A 439 6.25 -8.62 18.07
CA GLU A 439 4.91 -8.29 18.55
C GLU A 439 3.87 -9.08 17.75
N THR A 440 3.02 -9.86 18.43
CA THR A 440 2.13 -10.85 17.78
C THR A 440 0.71 -10.38 17.54
N ALA A 441 0.29 -9.24 18.10
CA ALA A 441 -1.01 -8.61 17.87
C ALA A 441 -1.09 -7.94 16.50
N TRP A 442 -0.01 -7.56 15.84
CA TRP A 442 -0.04 -7.24 14.40
C TRP A 442 0.93 -8.12 13.60
N GLY A 443 1.94 -8.68 14.26
CA GLY A 443 2.90 -9.61 13.66
C GLY A 443 4.03 -8.85 13.00
N GLY A 444 5.08 -8.54 13.77
CA GLY A 444 6.29 -7.90 13.26
C GLY A 444 7.27 -7.45 14.33
N LEU A 445 8.37 -6.83 13.90
CA LEU A 445 9.42 -6.32 14.79
C LEU A 445 9.18 -4.84 15.10
N VAL A 446 9.03 -4.50 16.38
CA VAL A 446 8.73 -3.13 16.83
C VAL A 446 9.65 -2.70 17.96
N SER A 447 10.05 -1.42 17.97
CA SER A 447 10.81 -0.82 19.07
C SER A 447 10.05 -0.88 20.39
N SER A 448 10.76 -1.12 21.48
CA SER A 448 10.18 -1.08 22.83
C SER A 448 9.88 0.33 23.33
N ALA A 449 10.29 1.37 22.60
CA ALA A 449 10.27 2.76 23.04
C ALA A 449 8.90 3.22 23.55
N THR A 450 7.81 2.95 22.83
CA THR A 450 6.47 3.38 23.27
C THR A 450 6.00 2.60 24.49
N TYR A 451 6.34 1.32 24.62
CA TYR A 451 5.97 0.52 25.78
C TYR A 451 6.67 0.98 27.07
N VAL A 452 7.87 1.55 26.95
CA VAL A 452 8.64 2.08 28.08
C VAL A 452 8.23 3.53 28.40
N THR A 453 8.03 4.36 27.39
CA THR A 453 7.85 5.81 27.55
C THR A 453 6.38 6.26 27.57
N GLY A 454 5.46 5.45 27.04
CA GLY A 454 4.08 5.83 26.79
C GLY A 454 3.88 6.81 25.62
N ASN A 455 4.94 7.22 24.91
CA ASN A 455 4.86 8.14 23.78
C ASN A 455 4.70 7.37 22.46
N ASP A 456 3.59 7.58 21.76
CA ASP A 456 3.28 6.96 20.47
C ASP A 456 4.13 7.49 19.31
N GLY A 457 4.71 8.68 19.44
CA GLY A 457 5.68 9.25 18.51
C GLY A 457 7.14 8.90 18.82
N ALA A 458 7.41 8.10 19.87
CA ALA A 458 8.77 7.67 20.20
C ALA A 458 9.40 6.89 19.05
N ASP A 459 10.67 7.17 18.75
CA ASP A 459 11.38 6.62 17.59
C ASP A 459 10.54 6.76 16.30
N PHE A 460 10.00 7.96 16.05
CA PHE A 460 9.18 8.31 14.88
C PHE A 460 7.93 7.43 14.70
N GLY A 461 7.42 6.84 15.78
CA GLY A 461 6.29 5.92 15.73
C GLY A 461 6.64 4.52 15.26
N ASN A 462 7.91 4.10 15.39
CA ASN A 462 8.35 2.76 15.03
C ASN A 462 7.51 1.68 15.73
N THR A 463 7.14 1.87 17.01
CA THR A 463 6.26 0.90 17.69
C THR A 463 4.94 0.69 16.94
N TYR A 464 4.43 1.73 16.28
CA TYR A 464 3.17 1.75 15.52
C TYR A 464 3.37 1.35 14.05
N TYR A 465 4.48 0.69 13.71
CA TYR A 465 4.84 0.29 12.35
C TYR A 465 5.12 1.43 11.37
N ASN A 466 5.39 2.64 11.87
CA ASN A 466 5.92 3.70 11.01
C ASN A 466 7.36 3.41 10.63
N ASP A 467 7.70 3.72 9.39
CA ASP A 467 9.09 3.97 8.98
C ASP A 467 10.03 2.76 9.13
N HIS A 468 9.51 1.55 9.30
CA HIS A 468 10.33 0.34 9.45
C HIS A 468 11.34 0.18 8.29
N HIS A 469 10.90 0.34 7.05
CA HIS A 469 11.80 0.34 5.89
C HIS A 469 12.88 1.44 5.90
N PHE A 470 12.62 2.60 6.52
CA PHE A 470 13.65 3.63 6.69
C PHE A 470 14.63 3.24 7.80
N HIS A 471 14.12 2.78 8.94
CA HIS A 471 14.93 2.46 10.12
C HIS A 471 15.79 1.23 9.84
N TYR A 472 15.13 0.12 9.49
CA TYR A 472 15.74 -1.18 9.33
C TYR A 472 16.59 -1.25 8.06
N GLY A 473 16.29 -0.45 7.04
CA GLY A 473 17.10 -0.31 5.84
C GLY A 473 18.56 0.04 6.15
N TYR A 474 18.81 0.91 7.13
CA TYR A 474 20.18 1.24 7.53
C TYR A 474 20.93 0.07 8.16
N PHE A 475 20.26 -0.76 8.97
CA PHE A 475 20.87 -1.93 9.61
C PHE A 475 21.14 -3.04 8.58
N ILE A 476 20.19 -3.28 7.68
CA ILE A 476 20.33 -4.23 6.57
C ILE A 476 21.51 -3.82 5.69
N TYR A 477 21.60 -2.53 5.33
CA TYR A 477 22.70 -1.99 4.55
C TYR A 477 24.06 -2.12 5.26
N ALA A 478 24.13 -1.75 6.54
CA ALA A 478 25.35 -1.90 7.33
C ALA A 478 25.80 -3.36 7.45
N ALA A 479 24.87 -4.29 7.72
CA ALA A 479 25.15 -5.72 7.79
C ALA A 479 25.62 -6.30 6.45
N ALA A 480 25.04 -5.87 5.32
CA ALA A 480 25.46 -6.29 4.00
C ALA A 480 26.92 -5.91 3.71
N ILE A 481 27.34 -4.70 4.10
CA ILE A 481 28.74 -4.27 3.98
C ILE A 481 29.65 -5.04 4.94
N ILE A 482 29.23 -5.27 6.19
CA ILE A 482 30.02 -6.06 7.14
C ILE A 482 30.28 -7.46 6.57
N GLY A 483 29.24 -8.13 6.06
CA GLY A 483 29.36 -9.46 5.46
C GLY A 483 30.17 -9.48 4.16
N TYR A 484 30.14 -8.40 3.38
CA TYR A 484 30.98 -8.26 2.19
C TYR A 484 32.47 -8.11 2.55
N LEU A 485 32.80 -7.27 3.53
CA LEU A 485 34.18 -7.01 3.95
C LEU A 485 34.76 -8.13 4.85
N ASP A 486 33.92 -8.81 5.62
CA ASP A 486 34.29 -9.98 6.41
C ASP A 486 33.18 -11.06 6.38
N PRO A 487 33.28 -12.02 5.46
CA PRO A 487 32.33 -13.12 5.35
C PRO A 487 32.21 -13.99 6.61
N SER A 488 33.22 -14.02 7.50
CA SER A 488 33.15 -14.81 8.74
C SER A 488 32.14 -14.26 9.74
N TRP A 489 31.71 -13.00 9.59
CA TRP A 489 30.67 -12.39 10.41
C TRP A 489 29.26 -12.95 10.11
N LEU A 490 29.06 -13.59 8.96
CA LEU A 490 27.80 -14.20 8.51
C LEU A 490 27.48 -15.51 9.26
N THR A 491 27.42 -15.41 10.58
CA THR A 491 26.94 -16.48 11.47
C THR A 491 25.42 -16.61 11.37
N GLU A 492 24.89 -17.81 11.69
CA GLU A 492 23.44 -18.07 11.71
C GLU A 492 22.67 -17.02 12.53
N ALA A 493 23.17 -16.67 13.72
CA ALA A 493 22.53 -15.67 14.58
C ALA A 493 22.45 -14.27 13.94
N ASN A 494 23.52 -13.83 13.26
CA ASN A 494 23.52 -12.53 12.58
C ASN A 494 22.62 -12.55 11.33
N ILE A 495 22.65 -13.65 10.56
CA ILE A 495 21.78 -13.84 9.40
C ILE A 495 20.32 -13.82 9.84
N ASP A 496 19.95 -14.54 10.89
CA ASP A 496 18.58 -14.61 11.39
C ASP A 496 18.08 -13.26 11.93
N TYR A 497 18.93 -12.52 12.63
CA TYR A 497 18.61 -11.16 13.08
C TYR A 497 18.30 -10.25 11.88
N VAL A 498 19.19 -10.21 10.89
CA VAL A 498 19.06 -9.34 9.71
C VAL A 498 17.87 -9.79 8.85
N ASN A 499 17.71 -11.08 8.62
CA ASN A 499 16.56 -11.62 7.88
C ASN A 499 15.23 -11.33 8.59
N GLY A 500 15.20 -11.29 9.92
CA GLY A 500 14.04 -10.80 10.67
C GLY A 500 13.64 -9.37 10.29
N LEU A 501 14.62 -8.47 10.16
CA LEU A 501 14.40 -7.10 9.71
C LEU A 501 13.92 -7.03 8.25
N VAL A 502 14.51 -7.82 7.34
CA VAL A 502 14.11 -7.87 5.92
C VAL A 502 12.68 -8.41 5.78
N ARG A 503 12.37 -9.51 6.47
CA ARG A 503 11.03 -10.14 6.47
C ARG A 503 9.98 -9.18 7.01
N ASP A 504 10.30 -8.38 8.02
CA ASP A 504 9.36 -7.41 8.57
C ASP A 504 8.92 -6.36 7.54
N ILE A 505 9.83 -5.85 6.70
CA ILE A 505 9.52 -4.77 5.76
C ILE A 505 9.07 -5.26 4.39
N ALA A 506 9.56 -6.43 3.97
CA ALA A 506 9.50 -6.88 2.58
C ALA A 506 9.34 -8.40 2.40
N ASN A 507 8.74 -9.13 3.35
CA ASN A 507 8.39 -10.54 3.14
C ASN A 507 7.61 -10.71 1.80
N PRO A 508 8.11 -11.49 0.83
CA PRO A 508 7.46 -11.65 -0.46
C PRO A 508 6.35 -12.71 -0.48
N SER A 509 6.31 -13.61 0.51
CA SER A 509 5.52 -14.85 0.43
C SER A 509 4.61 -15.07 1.64
N LYS A 510 3.40 -15.59 1.37
CA LYS A 510 2.44 -16.00 2.41
C LYS A 510 2.86 -17.27 3.15
N GLU A 511 3.93 -17.94 2.72
CA GLU A 511 4.49 -19.11 3.41
C GLU A 511 5.11 -18.73 4.74
N ASP A 512 5.69 -17.52 4.83
CA ASP A 512 6.11 -16.96 6.11
C ASP A 512 4.89 -16.60 6.96
N LYS A 513 4.71 -17.33 8.07
CA LYS A 513 3.58 -17.16 9.00
C LYS A 513 3.86 -16.16 10.12
N TYR A 514 5.01 -15.48 10.09
CA TYR A 514 5.41 -14.54 11.14
C TYR A 514 5.33 -13.07 10.69
N PHE A 515 5.53 -12.80 9.39
CA PHE A 515 5.53 -11.44 8.85
C PHE A 515 4.53 -11.26 7.70
N PRO A 516 3.85 -10.09 7.60
CA PRO A 516 2.87 -9.85 6.54
C PRO A 516 3.57 -9.61 5.21
N VAL A 517 2.90 -9.98 4.12
CA VAL A 517 3.45 -9.82 2.77
C VAL A 517 3.58 -8.34 2.40
N PHE A 518 4.80 -7.95 2.00
CA PHE A 518 5.20 -6.60 1.60
C PHE A 518 4.71 -5.52 2.55
N ARG A 519 5.05 -5.56 3.85
CA ARG A 519 4.51 -4.60 4.84
C ARG A 519 4.48 -3.17 4.32
N ASN A 520 5.62 -2.67 3.85
CA ASN A 520 5.77 -1.30 3.41
C ASN A 520 5.48 -1.09 1.91
N PHE A 521 5.79 -2.05 1.03
CA PHE A 521 5.67 -1.85 -0.41
C PHE A 521 4.24 -2.11 -0.93
N ASP A 522 3.76 -1.23 -1.80
CA ASP A 522 2.46 -1.33 -2.47
C ASP A 522 2.70 -1.40 -3.99
N TRP A 523 2.52 -2.60 -4.55
CA TRP A 523 2.81 -2.88 -5.96
C TRP A 523 1.89 -2.14 -6.92
N TYR A 524 0.65 -1.84 -6.54
CA TYR A 524 -0.25 -1.03 -7.37
C TYR A 524 0.14 0.46 -7.35
N HIS A 525 0.66 0.96 -6.24
CA HIS A 525 1.13 2.35 -6.15
C HIS A 525 2.54 2.55 -6.70
N GLY A 526 3.32 1.47 -6.82
CA GLY A 526 4.69 1.45 -7.33
C GLY A 526 5.72 2.02 -6.35
N HIS A 527 5.38 2.12 -5.05
CA HIS A 527 6.27 2.64 -4.02
C HIS A 527 5.87 2.17 -2.62
N SER A 528 6.70 2.50 -1.62
CA SER A 528 6.45 2.18 -0.21
C SER A 528 5.57 3.20 0.51
N TRP A 529 4.88 2.74 1.53
CA TRP A 529 4.17 3.56 2.53
C TRP A 529 4.94 3.57 3.85
N ALA A 530 5.10 4.78 4.40
CA ALA A 530 5.78 5.07 5.64
C ALA A 530 4.86 4.88 6.85
N HIS A 531 3.65 5.47 6.79
CA HIS A 531 2.70 5.41 7.90
C HIS A 531 2.10 4.01 8.16
N GLY A 532 2.32 3.50 9.36
CA GLY A 532 1.71 2.32 9.94
C GLY A 532 0.34 2.62 10.54
N LEU A 533 0.14 2.30 11.81
CA LEU A 533 -1.16 2.20 12.49
C LEU A 533 -1.70 3.55 13.00
N TYR A 534 -1.81 4.52 12.08
CA TYR A 534 -2.45 5.82 12.34
C TYR A 534 -3.69 6.00 11.46
N ASP A 535 -4.78 6.44 12.09
CA ASP A 535 -5.99 6.87 11.39
C ASP A 535 -5.78 8.28 10.82
N THR A 536 -5.92 8.43 9.50
CA THR A 536 -5.64 9.70 8.82
C THR A 536 -6.66 10.02 7.72
N LEU A 537 -7.04 11.29 7.60
CA LEU A 537 -7.95 11.74 6.54
C LEU A 537 -7.30 11.77 5.15
N ASP A 538 -5.99 11.95 5.09
CA ASP A 538 -5.22 11.98 3.84
C ASP A 538 -4.78 10.58 3.36
N GLY A 539 -5.08 9.53 4.14
CA GLY A 539 -4.68 8.17 3.85
C GLY A 539 -3.19 7.92 4.15
N LYS A 540 -2.62 6.92 3.49
CA LYS A 540 -1.21 6.55 3.73
C LYS A 540 -0.26 7.65 3.22
N ALA A 541 0.74 7.95 4.03
CA ALA A 541 1.83 8.85 3.67
C ALA A 541 3.07 8.04 3.28
N GLY A 542 3.79 8.55 2.29
CA GLY A 542 5.16 8.16 1.97
C GLY A 542 5.98 9.44 1.85
N THR A 543 7.15 9.46 2.47
CA THR A 543 8.15 10.49 2.20
C THR A 543 9.11 9.93 1.16
N VAL A 544 9.35 10.68 0.09
CA VAL A 544 10.61 10.51 -0.65
C VAL A 544 11.66 11.15 0.27
N PRO A 545 12.70 10.43 0.72
CA PRO A 545 13.73 11.04 1.54
C PRO A 545 14.28 12.25 0.77
N GLU A 546 14.11 13.45 1.32
CA GLU A 546 14.94 14.58 0.92
C GLU A 546 16.35 14.22 1.39
N PHE A 547 17.21 13.81 0.46
CA PHE A 547 18.63 13.74 0.70
C PHE A 547 19.11 15.18 0.92
N PHE A 548 19.33 15.54 2.19
CA PHE A 548 19.99 16.78 2.58
C PHE A 548 21.50 16.67 2.46
#